data_AF-A0AA86PJY3-F1
#
_entry.id   AF-A0AA86PJY3-F1
#
_cell.length_a   1.000
_cell.length_b   1.000
_cell.length_c   1.000
_cell.angle_alpha   90.00
_cell.angle_beta   90.00
_cell.angle_gamma   90.00
#
_symmetry.space_group_name_H-M   'P 1'
#
loop_
_entity.id
_entity.type
_entity.pdbx_description
1 polymer ?
#
loop_
_entity_poly.entity_id
_entity_poly.type
_entity_poly.pdbx_seq_one_letter_code
_entity_poly.pdbx_strand_id
1 'polypeptide(L)'
;MSERQAPAAEKKAKTYVCNTCGNVFQSSYVPGPVKCRNPKCGDTLYQKMQGVILKYEPQIRKVVKLNDSQEIVLEHLKKFCAEIFWNDIHIYHDKWTLEATLDRLSSINIIDIPYNFNQ
;
A
#
# COMPACT_ATOMS: atom_id res chain seq x y z
N MET A 1 21.66 -46.19 31.71
CA MET A 1 22.28 -44.85 31.81
C MET A 1 21.36 -43.88 31.10
N SER A 2 20.82 -42.91 31.83
CA SER A 2 19.77 -42.01 31.36
C SER A 2 20.38 -40.83 30.61
N GLU A 3 20.17 -40.76 29.30
CA GLU A 3 20.47 -39.55 28.53
C GLU A 3 19.24 -38.63 28.58
N ARG A 4 19.42 -37.50 29.28
CA ARG A 4 18.43 -36.45 29.46
C ARG A 4 18.17 -35.78 28.10
N GLN A 5 17.00 -36.01 27.52
CA GLN A 5 16.47 -35.16 26.45
C GLN A 5 16.16 -33.78 27.01
N ALA A 6 16.87 -32.77 26.50
CA ALA A 6 16.50 -31.38 26.71
C ALA A 6 15.14 -31.12 26.05
N PRO A 7 14.17 -30.47 26.72
CA PRO A 7 12.93 -30.08 26.06
C PRO A 7 13.28 -29.05 24.98
N ALA A 8 13.02 -29.42 23.73
CA ALA A 8 13.04 -28.49 22.61
C ALA A 8 12.15 -27.31 22.99
N ALA A 9 12.72 -26.12 23.09
CA ALA A 9 11.95 -24.89 23.28
C ALA A 9 10.88 -24.85 22.19
N GLU A 10 9.62 -25.11 22.56
CA GLU A 10 8.48 -24.91 21.70
C GLU A 10 8.52 -23.46 21.25
N LYS A 11 8.99 -23.22 20.02
CA LYS A 11 8.92 -21.92 19.38
C LYS A 11 7.44 -21.62 19.19
N LYS A 12 6.78 -21.09 20.23
CA LYS A 12 5.37 -20.72 20.22
C LYS A 12 5.13 -19.86 18.98
N ALA A 13 4.49 -20.44 17.99
CA ALA A 13 4.12 -19.75 16.78
C ALA A 13 3.09 -18.69 17.18
N LYS A 14 3.39 -17.42 16.90
CA LYS A 14 2.42 -16.34 17.07
C LYS A 14 1.67 -16.17 15.77
N THR A 15 0.37 -15.91 15.90
CA THR A 15 -0.50 -15.56 14.78
C THR A 15 -0.32 -14.09 14.47
N TYR A 16 0.01 -13.77 13.23
CA TYR A 16 0.15 -12.41 12.71
C TYR A 16 -0.90 -12.18 11.62
N VAL A 17 -1.38 -10.96 11.51
CA VAL A 17 -2.25 -10.54 10.42
C VAL A 17 -1.47 -9.58 9.54
N CYS A 18 -1.41 -9.85 8.24
CA CYS A 18 -0.83 -8.91 7.30
C CYS A 18 -1.80 -7.75 7.09
N ASN A 19 -1.41 -6.56 7.52
CA ASN A 19 -2.20 -5.34 7.28
C ASN A 19 -2.37 -4.97 5.80
N THR A 20 -1.64 -5.63 4.88
CA THR A 20 -1.67 -5.35 3.43
C THR A 20 -2.62 -6.27 2.66
N CYS A 21 -2.74 -7.54 3.02
CA CYS A 21 -3.65 -8.49 2.33
C CYS A 21 -4.68 -9.13 3.25
N GLY A 22 -4.70 -8.77 4.54
CA GLY A 22 -5.56 -9.40 5.54
C GLY A 22 -5.20 -10.84 5.87
N ASN A 23 -4.24 -11.46 5.17
CA ASN A 23 -3.88 -12.86 5.42
C ASN A 23 -3.32 -13.03 6.82
N VAL A 24 -3.93 -13.98 7.51
CA VAL A 24 -3.48 -14.46 8.80
C VAL A 24 -2.42 -15.53 8.56
N PHE A 25 -1.24 -15.36 9.16
CA PHE A 25 -0.15 -16.33 9.03
C PHE A 25 0.55 -16.54 10.38
N GLN A 26 1.05 -17.74 10.60
CA GLN A 26 1.78 -18.10 11.82
C GLN A 26 3.28 -18.06 11.56
N SER A 27 4.02 -17.42 12.48
CA SER A 27 5.48 -17.39 12.44
C SER A 27 6.06 -17.55 13.83
N SER A 28 7.27 -18.10 13.92
CA SER A 28 8.04 -18.11 15.16
C SER A 28 8.23 -16.68 15.65
N TYR A 29 8.25 -16.47 16.97
CA TYR A 29 8.52 -15.16 17.54
C TYR A 29 9.90 -14.66 17.09
N VAL A 30 9.91 -13.56 16.35
CA VAL A 30 11.12 -12.83 15.96
C VAL A 30 11.01 -11.47 16.63
N PRO A 31 12.01 -11.01 17.40
CA PRO A 31 12.02 -9.65 17.91
C PRO A 31 12.19 -8.68 16.74
N GLY A 32 11.10 -8.00 16.33
CA GLY A 32 11.08 -7.05 15.23
C GLY A 32 9.87 -7.21 14.29
N PRO A 33 9.78 -6.38 13.23
CA PRO A 33 8.69 -6.44 12.25
C PRO A 33 8.74 -7.74 11.43
N VAL A 34 7.58 -8.39 11.27
CA VAL A 34 7.44 -9.67 10.55
C VAL A 34 6.91 -9.43 9.14
N LYS A 35 7.69 -9.82 8.12
CA LYS A 35 7.33 -9.67 6.71
C LYS A 35 6.25 -10.68 6.30
N CYS A 36 5.23 -10.22 5.58
CA CYS A 36 4.23 -11.11 4.99
C CYS A 36 4.89 -12.02 3.93
N ARG A 37 4.48 -13.30 3.91
CA ARG A 37 4.96 -14.29 2.92
C ARG A 37 4.36 -14.09 1.52
N ASN A 38 3.31 -13.26 1.39
CA ASN A 38 2.77 -12.91 0.08
C ASN A 38 3.78 -11.98 -0.63
N PRO A 39 4.37 -12.39 -1.77
CA PRO A 39 5.36 -11.58 -2.47
C PRO A 39 4.81 -10.22 -2.90
N LYS A 40 3.49 -10.09 -3.06
CA LYS A 40 2.81 -8.83 -3.39
C LYS A 40 2.69 -7.87 -2.21
N CYS A 41 2.74 -8.36 -0.98
CA CYS A 41 2.73 -7.53 0.24
C CYS A 41 4.12 -6.98 0.60
N GLY A 42 5.16 -7.39 -0.14
CA GLY A 42 6.50 -6.84 -0.02
C GLY A 42 6.75 -5.60 -0.88
N ASP A 43 5.80 -5.17 -1.71
CA ASP A 43 5.98 -4.01 -2.59
C ASP A 43 5.45 -2.76 -1.89
N THR A 44 6.37 -1.92 -1.42
CA THR A 44 6.11 -0.61 -0.80
C THR A 44 5.16 0.24 -1.62
N LEU A 45 5.25 0.14 -2.94
CA LEU A 45 4.37 0.82 -3.89
C LEU A 45 2.89 0.46 -3.65
N TYR A 46 2.56 -0.81 -3.45
CA TYR A 46 1.18 -1.24 -3.23
C TYR A 46 0.59 -0.68 -1.93
N GLN A 47 1.39 -0.64 -0.86
CA GLN A 47 0.95 -0.03 0.40
C GLN A 47 0.67 1.47 0.25
N LYS A 48 1.55 2.18 -0.45
CA LYS A 48 1.37 3.61 -0.75
C LYS A 48 0.14 3.86 -1.61
N MET A 49 -0.08 3.03 -2.63
CA MET A 49 -1.28 3.10 -3.46
C MET A 49 -2.54 2.95 -2.62
N GLN A 50 -2.63 1.90 -1.78
CA GLN A 50 -3.80 1.67 -0.93
C GLN A 50 -4.04 2.83 0.03
N GLY A 51 -2.99 3.39 0.62
CA GLY A 51 -3.09 4.57 1.48
C GLY A 51 -3.67 5.80 0.76
N VAL A 52 -3.19 6.08 -0.46
CA VAL A 52 -3.72 7.18 -1.28
C VAL A 52 -5.15 6.92 -1.72
N ILE A 53 -5.48 5.68 -2.11
CA ILE A 53 -6.86 5.30 -2.48
C ILE A 53 -7.80 5.55 -1.30
N LEU A 54 -7.50 5.01 -0.12
CA LEU A 54 -8.35 5.19 1.06
C LEU A 54 -8.58 6.66 1.43
N LYS A 55 -7.57 7.51 1.23
CA LYS A 55 -7.63 8.93 1.58
C LYS A 55 -8.37 9.79 0.54
N TYR A 56 -8.24 9.45 -0.73
CA TYR A 56 -8.73 10.27 -1.86
C TYR A 56 -9.71 9.54 -2.77
N GLU A 57 -10.29 8.42 -2.35
CA GLU A 57 -11.17 7.60 -3.18
C GLU A 57 -12.23 8.42 -3.95
N PRO A 58 -13.04 9.30 -3.30
CA PRO A 58 -14.05 10.04 -4.03
C PRO A 58 -13.45 11.03 -5.05
N GLN A 59 -12.31 11.63 -4.75
CA GLN A 59 -11.61 12.54 -5.66
C GLN A 59 -10.99 11.80 -6.83
N ILE A 60 -10.35 10.66 -6.57
CA ILE A 60 -9.77 9.80 -7.60
C ILE A 60 -10.88 9.40 -8.57
N ARG A 61 -11.98 8.82 -8.07
CA ARG A 61 -13.12 8.40 -8.90
C ARG A 61 -13.66 9.56 -9.75
N LYS A 62 -13.77 10.75 -9.17
CA LYS A 62 -14.24 11.94 -9.90
C LYS A 62 -13.29 12.34 -11.04
N VAL A 63 -11.99 12.48 -10.74
CA VAL A 63 -10.97 12.93 -11.70
C VAL A 63 -10.79 11.92 -12.84
N VAL A 64 -10.69 10.62 -12.53
CA VAL A 64 -10.55 9.57 -13.55
C VAL A 64 -11.89 9.06 -14.11
N LYS A 65 -13.01 9.68 -13.73
CA LYS A 65 -14.36 9.37 -14.23
C LYS A 65 -14.72 7.89 -14.09
N LEU A 66 -14.48 7.33 -12.89
CA LEU A 66 -14.84 5.96 -12.54
C LEU A 66 -16.22 5.89 -11.89
N ASN A 67 -16.96 4.84 -12.21
CA ASN A 67 -18.22 4.51 -11.54
C ASN A 67 -17.95 3.76 -10.21
N ASP A 68 -18.96 3.68 -9.34
CA ASP A 68 -18.84 3.01 -8.03
C ASP A 68 -18.51 1.50 -8.14
N SER A 69 -18.88 0.87 -9.26
CA SER A 69 -18.62 -0.55 -9.51
C SER A 69 -17.21 -0.85 -10.02
N GLN A 70 -16.42 0.16 -10.38
CA GLN A 70 -15.07 -0.04 -10.92
C GLN A 70 -14.02 -0.02 -9.82
N GLU A 71 -13.09 -0.97 -9.84
CA GLU A 71 -11.96 -0.99 -8.92
C GLU A 71 -10.89 0.04 -9.32
N ILE A 72 -10.29 0.70 -8.33
CA ILE A 72 -9.19 1.63 -8.55
C ILE A 72 -7.89 0.83 -8.65
N VAL A 73 -7.25 0.90 -9.82
CA VAL A 73 -5.98 0.22 -10.10
C VAL A 73 -4.84 1.22 -10.29
N LEU A 74 -3.61 0.73 -10.40
CA LEU A 74 -2.39 1.55 -10.57
C LEU A 74 -2.50 2.59 -11.68
N GLU A 75 -3.02 2.20 -12.85
CA GLU A 75 -3.18 3.11 -14.00
C GLU A 75 -4.12 4.29 -13.69
N HIS A 76 -5.13 4.08 -12.85
CA HIS A 76 -6.03 5.15 -12.40
C HIS A 76 -5.28 6.12 -11.48
N LEU A 77 -4.41 5.63 -10.60
CA LEU A 77 -3.59 6.49 -9.75
C LEU A 77 -2.56 7.29 -10.55
N LYS A 78 -1.96 6.71 -11.60
CA LYS A 78 -1.05 7.45 -12.50
C LYS A 78 -1.77 8.61 -13.18
N LYS A 79 -2.96 8.34 -13.75
CA LYS A 79 -3.82 9.37 -14.35
C LYS A 79 -4.20 10.44 -13.34
N PHE A 80 -4.63 10.04 -12.14
CA PHE A 80 -4.95 10.97 -11.07
C PHE A 80 -3.78 11.89 -10.73
N CYS A 81 -2.57 11.34 -10.55
CA CYS A 81 -1.38 12.13 -10.26
C CYS A 81 -1.03 13.09 -11.41
N ALA A 82 -1.13 12.65 -12.66
CA ALA A 82 -0.90 13.48 -13.84
C ALA A 82 -1.86 14.67 -13.91
N GLU A 83 -3.15 14.43 -13.66
CA GLU A 83 -4.18 15.47 -13.67
C GLU A 83 -3.98 16.49 -12.55
N ILE A 84 -3.82 16.05 -11.30
CA ILE A 84 -3.78 16.96 -10.14
C ILE A 84 -2.49 17.76 -10.01
N PHE A 85 -1.41 17.31 -10.65
CA PHE A 85 -0.12 18.00 -10.67
C PHE A 85 0.20 18.62 -12.03
N TRP A 86 -0.73 18.59 -13.00
CA TRP A 86 -0.53 19.03 -14.38
C TRP A 86 0.77 18.50 -15.00
N ASN A 87 1.03 17.21 -14.80
CA ASN A 87 2.22 16.52 -15.30
C ASN A 87 1.87 15.58 -16.45
N ASP A 88 2.88 15.25 -17.25
CA ASP A 88 2.75 14.19 -18.24
C ASP A 88 2.61 12.81 -17.56
N ILE A 89 1.62 12.02 -17.98
CA ILE A 89 1.37 10.68 -17.45
C ILE A 89 2.57 9.73 -17.57
N HIS A 90 3.39 9.90 -18.61
CA HIS A 90 4.56 9.05 -18.87
C HIS A 90 5.62 9.16 -17.76
N ILE A 91 5.65 10.29 -17.03
CA ILE A 91 6.54 10.47 -15.88
C ILE A 91 6.26 9.42 -14.79
N TYR A 92 5.00 8.98 -14.66
CA TYR A 92 4.59 7.96 -13.69
C TYR A 92 4.79 6.52 -14.19
N HIS A 93 5.44 6.33 -15.35
CA HIS A 93 5.99 5.02 -15.71
C HIS A 93 7.26 4.72 -14.89
N ASP A 94 7.96 5.75 -14.41
CA ASP A 94 9.06 5.60 -13.48
C ASP A 94 8.55 5.28 -12.06
N LYS A 95 9.04 4.17 -11.50
CA LYS A 95 8.61 3.66 -10.18
C LYS A 95 8.92 4.66 -9.07
N TRP A 96 10.11 5.27 -9.09
CA TRP A 96 10.57 6.16 -8.02
C TRP A 96 9.74 7.43 -7.97
N THR A 97 9.46 8.00 -9.13
CA THR A 97 8.64 9.20 -9.25
C THR A 97 7.21 8.94 -8.78
N LEU A 98 6.65 7.78 -9.14
CA LEU A 98 5.33 7.39 -8.65
C LEU A 98 5.32 7.17 -7.13
N GLU A 99 6.29 6.44 -6.57
CA GLU A 99 6.38 6.21 -5.12
C GLU A 99 6.53 7.53 -4.34
N ALA A 100 7.37 8.46 -4.80
CA ALA A 100 7.55 9.76 -4.17
C ALA A 100 6.28 10.62 -4.23
N THR A 101 5.55 10.54 -5.35
CA THR A 101 4.29 11.26 -5.51
C THR A 101 3.20 10.70 -4.59
N LEU A 102 3.12 9.37 -4.46
CA LEU A 102 2.18 8.72 -3.54
C LEU A 102 2.51 9.01 -2.07
N ASP A 103 3.80 9.09 -1.69
CA ASP A 103 4.20 9.53 -0.34
C ASP A 103 3.78 10.97 -0.06
N ARG A 104 3.98 11.85 -1.03
CA ARG A 104 3.54 13.24 -0.93
C ARG A 104 2.03 13.31 -0.74
N LEU A 105 1.25 12.61 -1.57
CA LEU A 105 -0.21 12.55 -1.46
C LEU A 105 -0.66 12.00 -0.10
N SER A 106 0.03 10.99 0.42
CA SER A 106 -0.26 10.44 1.74
C SER A 106 -0.09 11.48 2.86
N SER A 107 0.81 12.45 2.67
CA SER A 107 1.20 13.43 3.70
C SER A 107 0.51 14.79 3.61
N ILE A 108 0.09 15.24 2.43
CA ILE A 108 -0.54 16.56 2.22
C ILE A 108 -2.06 16.54 2.43
N ASN A 109 -2.73 17.66 2.64
CA ASN A 109 -4.19 17.70 2.65
C ASN A 109 -4.73 18.00 1.25
N ILE A 110 -6.01 17.70 1.03
CA ILE A 110 -6.68 17.99 -0.25
C ILE A 110 -6.61 19.47 -0.65
N ILE A 111 -6.63 20.38 0.34
CA ILE A 111 -6.57 21.83 0.14
C ILE A 111 -5.19 22.30 -0.37
N ASP A 112 -4.14 21.51 -0.15
CA ASP A 112 -2.77 21.82 -0.57
C ASP A 112 -2.50 21.32 -2.00
N ILE A 113 -3.44 20.59 -2.60
CA ILE A 113 -3.34 20.10 -3.97
C ILE A 113 -3.79 21.23 -4.90
N PRO A 114 -2.94 21.69 -5.83
CA PRO A 114 -3.26 22.79 -6.74
C PRO A 114 -4.19 22.34 -7.88
N TYR A 115 -5.30 21.68 -7.56
CA TYR A 115 -6.27 21.16 -8.53
C TYR A 115 -7.71 21.46 -8.09
N ASN A 116 -8.55 21.89 -9.04
CA ASN A 116 -9.96 22.15 -8.78
C ASN A 116 -10.79 20.87 -8.93
N PHE A 117 -11.01 20.17 -7.83
CA PHE A 117 -11.85 18.97 -7.78
C PHE A 117 -13.34 19.21 -8.10
N ASN A 118 -13.78 20.45 -8.33
CA ASN A 118 -15.16 20.79 -8.72
C ASN A 118 -15.40 20.92 -10.23
N GLN A 119 -14.35 20.78 -11.06
CA GLN A 119 -14.51 20.57 -12.50
C GLN A 119 -15.21 19.24 -12.81
#